data_AF-A0A535DEI6-F1
#
_entry.id   AF-A0A535DEI6-F1
#
_cell.length_a   1.000
_cell.length_b   1.000
_cell.length_c   1.000
_cell.angle_alpha   90.00
_cell.angle_beta   90.00
_cell.angle_gamma   90.00
#
_symmetry.space_group_name_H-M   'P 1'
#
loop_
_entity.id
_entity.type
_entity.pdbx_description
1 polymer ?
#
loop_
_entity_poly.entity_id
_entity_poly.type
_entity_poly.pdbx_seq_one_letter_code
_entity_poly.pdbx_strand_id
1 'polypeptide(L)' 'MRNGLRVTPSEAKQMIDGGDAIILDVVQPDSWRRLDGAVKDALRIEPDEIPGRVGELPAGRSFVAYCT' A
#
# COMPACT_ATOMS: atom_id res chain seq x y z
N MET A 1 14.00 18.60 4.95
CA MET A 1 14.08 17.58 3.89
C MET A 1 12.67 17.19 3.50
N ARG A 2 12.26 17.40 2.24
CA ARG A 2 10.95 16.91 1.78
C ARG A 2 11.04 15.38 1.75
N ASN A 3 10.15 14.71 2.48
CA ASN A 3 10.06 13.26 2.50
C ASN A 3 9.63 12.79 1.10
N GLY A 4 10.58 12.45 0.23
CA GLY A 4 10.34 12.02 -1.16
C GLY A 4 9.58 10.70 -1.30
N LEU A 5 9.05 10.18 -0.20
CA LEU A 5 8.29 8.93 -0.10
C LEU A 5 6.77 9.17 -0.02
N ARG A 6 6.30 10.42 -0.06
CA ARG A 6 4.86 10.73 -0.07
C ARG A 6 4.43 11.12 -1.48
N VAL A 7 3.42 10.42 -1.98
CA VAL A 7 2.74 10.70 -3.25
C VAL A 7 1.29 11.08 -2.99
N THR A 8 0.72 11.87 -3.88
CA THR A 8 -0.72 12.17 -3.90
C THR A 8 -1.50 10.95 -4.41
N PRO A 9 -2.82 10.87 -4.14
CA PRO A 9 -3.66 9.79 -4.68
C PRO A 9 -3.64 9.71 -6.21
N SER A 10 -3.55 10.86 -6.89
CA SER A 10 -3.47 10.92 -8.35
C SER A 10 -2.17 10.35 -8.90
N GLU A 11 -1.03 10.67 -8.27
CA GLU A 11 0.27 10.11 -8.63
C GLU A 11 0.31 8.61 -8.35
N ALA A 12 -0.20 8.17 -7.18
CA ALA A 12 -0.35 6.77 -6.85
C ALA A 12 -1.15 6.03 -7.94
N LYS A 13 -2.31 6.56 -8.32
CA LYS A 13 -3.14 5.98 -9.39
C LYS A 13 -2.38 5.83 -10.71
N GLN A 14 -1.62 6.84 -11.13
CA GLN A 14 -0.82 6.78 -12.36
C GLN A 14 0.24 5.67 -12.29
N MET A 15 0.92 5.51 -11.15
CA MET A 15 1.93 4.46 -10.96
C MET A 15 1.32 3.05 -11.01
N ILE A 16 0.11 2.87 -10.47
CA ILE A 16 -0.61 1.59 -10.50
C ILE A 16 -1.11 1.28 -11.91
N ASP A 17 -1.74 2.26 -12.57
CA ASP A 17 -2.25 2.10 -13.93
C ASP A 17 -1.10 1.82 -14.93
N GLY A 18 0.10 2.37 -14.67
CA GLY A 18 1.33 2.10 -15.43
C GLY A 18 2.00 0.76 -15.13
N GLY A 19 1.60 0.07 -14.06
CA GLY A 19 2.21 -1.19 -13.61
C GLY A 19 3.55 -1.03 -12.86
N ASP A 20 3.94 0.21 -12.55
CA ASP A 20 5.19 0.55 -11.88
C ASP A 20 5.15 0.32 -10.37
N ALA A 21 3.93 0.26 -9.80
CA ALA A 21 3.73 0.05 -8.38
C ALA A 21 2.59 -0.91 -8.06
N ILE A 22 2.60 -1.41 -6.82
CA ILE A 22 1.51 -2.15 -6.21
C ILE A 22 1.00 -1.35 -5.01
N ILE A 23 -0.32 -1.32 -4.80
CA ILE A 23 -0.91 -0.75 -3.60
C ILE A 23 -0.76 -1.73 -2.46
N LEU A 24 -0.16 -1.27 -1.36
CA LEU A 24 -0.05 -2.00 -0.11
C LEU A 24 -1.02 -1.38 0.91
N ASP A 25 -1.99 -2.17 1.33
CA ASP A 25 -2.92 -1.80 2.39
C ASP A 25 -2.34 -2.24 3.74
N VAL A 26 -2.04 -1.25 4.58
CA VAL A 26 -1.50 -1.44 5.93
C VAL A 26 -2.47 -0.90 6.99
N VAL A 27 -3.78 -0.94 6.72
CA VAL A 27 -4.80 -0.48 7.66
C VAL A 27 -4.90 -1.44 8.84
N GLN A 28 -4.81 -0.88 10.05
CA GLN A 28 -4.97 -1.58 11.33
C GLN A 28 -6.27 -2.41 11.35
N PRO A 29 -6.27 -3.63 11.91
CA PRO A 29 -7.43 -4.55 11.84
C PRO A 29 -8.73 -3.97 12.41
N ASP A 30 -8.62 -3.15 13.45
CA ASP A 30 -9.77 -2.50 14.09
C ASP A 30 -10.39 -1.40 13.23
N SER A 31 -9.58 -0.71 12.43
CA SER A 31 -10.01 0.29 11.45
C SER A 31 -10.52 -0.37 10.18
N TRP A 32 -9.93 -1.49 9.76
CA TRP A 32 -10.32 -2.23 8.57
C TRP A 32 -11.79 -2.65 8.59
N ARG A 33 -12.26 -3.13 9.74
CA ARG A 33 -13.67 -3.54 9.94
C ARG A 33 -14.68 -2.39 9.83
N ARG A 34 -14.21 -1.14 9.87
CA ARG A 34 -15.04 0.07 9.82
C ARG A 34 -14.92 0.83 8.50
N LEU A 35 -14.11 0.34 7.57
CA LEU A 35 -13.95 0.98 6.27
C LEU A 35 -15.14 0.68 5.36
N ASP A 36 -15.67 1.72 4.73
CA ASP A 36 -16.74 1.62 3.74
C ASP A 36 -16.26 0.98 2.41
N GLY A 37 -14.95 0.86 2.22
CA GLY A 37 -14.35 0.26 1.04
C GLY A 37 -12.83 0.17 1.10
N ALA A 38 -12.27 -0.62 0.19
CA ALA A 38 -10.85 -0.83 0.02
C ALA A 38 -10.43 -0.57 -1.43
N VAL A 39 -9.15 -0.27 -1.65
CA VAL A 39 -8.67 -0.11 -3.02
C VAL A 39 -8.63 -1.47 -3.71
N LYS A 40 -9.22 -1.53 -4.91
CA LYS A 40 -9.24 -2.75 -5.72
C LYS A 40 -7.81 -3.20 -6.04
N ASP A 41 -7.57 -4.50 -6.00
CA ASP A 41 -6.28 -5.15 -6.28
C ASP A 41 -5.15 -4.76 -5.30
N ALA A 42 -5.47 -4.11 -4.18
CA ALA A 42 -4.52 -3.84 -3.12
C ALA A 42 -4.09 -5.13 -2.42
N LEU A 43 -2.79 -5.24 -2.16
CA LEU A 43 -2.23 -6.29 -1.32
C LEU A 43 -2.40 -5.88 0.14
N ARG A 44 -3.23 -6.60 0.89
CA ARG A 44 -3.40 -6.37 2.32
C ARG A 44 -2.34 -7.11 3.13
N ILE A 45 -1.59 -6.35 3.92
CA ILE A 45 -0.66 -6.87 4.92
C ILE A 45 -0.85 -6.02 6.17
N GLU A 46 -1.20 -6.66 7.28
CA GLU A 46 -1.36 -5.93 8.53
C GLU A 46 -0.01 -5.34 8.96
N PRO A 47 0.01 -4.13 9.56
CA PRO A 47 1.27 -3.46 9.94
C PRO A 47 2.24 -4.35 10.71
N ASP A 48 1.71 -5.17 11.62
CA ASP A 48 2.49 -6.05 12.48
C ASP A 48 3.03 -7.29 11.73
N GLU A 49 2.42 -7.66 10.61
CA GLU A 49 2.84 -8.79 9.76
C GLU A 49 3.86 -8.38 8.70
N ILE A 50 4.01 -7.08 8.41
CA ILE A 50 4.93 -6.57 7.38
C ILE A 50 6.36 -7.10 7.55
N PRO A 51 6.99 -7.08 8.74
CA PRO A 51 8.36 -7.55 8.90
C PRO A 51 8.54 -9.02 8.53
N GLY A 52 7.51 -9.85 8.76
CA GLY A 52 7.54 -11.28 8.43
C GLY A 52 7.24 -11.59 6.96
N ARG A 53 6.44 -10.74 6.30
CA ARG A 53 5.96 -10.96 4.94
C ARG A 53 6.68 -10.14 3.87
N VAL A 54 7.59 -9.25 4.26
CA VAL A 54 8.40 -8.45 3.32
C VAL A 54 9.14 -9.32 2.30
N GLY A 55 9.55 -10.53 2.68
CA GLY A 55 10.22 -11.48 1.77
C GLY A 55 9.31 -12.11 0.71
N GLU A 56 7.98 -12.08 0.90
CA GLU A 56 6.98 -12.56 -0.07
C GLU A 56 6.69 -11.51 -1.15
N LEU A 57 7.06 -10.26 -0.90
CA LEU A 57 6.80 -9.15 -1.81
C LEU A 57 7.68 -9.27 -3.06
N PRO A 58 7.13 -9.02 -4.27
CA PRO A 58 7.90 -9.08 -5.50
C PRO A 58 9.05 -8.06 -5.45
N ALA A 59 10.28 -8.58 -5.44
CA ALA A 59 11.48 -7.77 -5.46
C ALA A 59 11.55 -6.92 -6.75
N GLY A 60 12.00 -5.67 -6.62
CA GLY A 60 12.14 -4.75 -7.75
C GLY A 60 10.87 -4.03 -8.17
N ARG A 61 9.75 -4.17 -7.43
CA ARG A 61 8.54 -3.35 -7.62
C ARG A 61 8.46 -2.24 -6.58
N SER A 62 7.84 -1.12 -6.97
CA SER A 62 7.51 -0.05 -6.04
C SER A 62 6.24 -0.37 -5.27
N PHE A 63 6.16 0.06 -4.02
CA PHE A 63 4.96 -0.11 -3.19
C PHE A 63 4.43 1.25 -2.76
N VAL A 64 3.13 1.46 -2.96
CA VAL A 64 2.42 2.61 -2.41
C VAL A 64 1.62 2.12 -1.20
N ALA A 65 2.15 2.37 -0.01
CA ALA A 65 1.47 2.04 1.23
C ALA A 65 0.40 3.09 1.55
N TYR A 66 -0.79 2.64 1.94
CA TYR A 66 -1.81 3.50 2.52
C TYR A 66 -2.29 2.97 3.87
N CYS A 67 -2.55 3.91 4.77
CA CYS A 67 -3.12 3.66 6.09
C CYS A 67 -4.30 4.61 6.31
N THR A 68 -5.07 4.37 7.37
CA THR A 68 -6.12 5.28 7.85
C THR A 68 -5.60 6.11 9.01
#